data_AF-A0A822CM20-F1
#
_entry.id   AF-A0A822CM20-F1
#
_cell.length_a   1.000
_cell.length_b   1.000
_cell.length_c   1.000
_cell.angle_alpha   90.00
_cell.angle_beta   90.00
_cell.angle_gamma   90.00
#
_symmetry.space_group_name_H-M   'P 1'
#
loop_
_entity.id
_entity.type
_entity.pdbx_description
1 polymer ?
#
loop_
_entity_poly.entity_id
_entity_poly.type
_entity_poly.pdbx_seq_one_letter_code
_entity_poly.pdbx_strand_id
1 'polypeptide(L)'
;MNSKLKTLNVIIQCEDMMYLDAYQWKQLLLHYYPQLEKFYFTYYDRIDNNSHQYQIYSCGLNPFSTLFWIQRKWIFKAKTEGTSPVEENDQ
;
A
#
# COMPACT_ATOMS: atom_id res chain seq x y z
N MET A 1 -11.27 2.95 24.38
CA MET A 1 -11.43 1.53 23.97
C MET A 1 -10.05 0.90 23.86
N ASN A 2 -9.71 -0.08 24.70
CA ASN A 2 -8.42 -0.78 24.61
C ASN A 2 -8.55 -1.92 23.59
N SER A 3 -8.24 -1.62 22.33
CA SER A 3 -8.06 -2.66 21.31
C SER A 3 -6.84 -3.52 21.67
N LYS A 4 -7.01 -4.84 21.73
CA LYS A 4 -5.91 -5.81 21.90
C LYS A 4 -5.20 -6.15 20.58
N LEU A 5 -5.48 -5.38 19.51
CA LEU A 5 -4.93 -5.65 18.19
C LEU A 5 -3.42 -5.36 18.18
N LYS A 6 -2.62 -6.41 18.01
CA LYS A 6 -1.15 -6.32 17.93
C LYS A 6 -0.62 -6.21 16.50
N THR A 7 -1.36 -6.76 15.55
CA THR A 7 -0.98 -6.83 14.13
C THR A 7 -2.13 -6.36 13.27
N LEU A 8 -1.86 -5.43 12.37
CA LEU A 8 -2.79 -4.97 11.35
C LEU A 8 -2.17 -5.21 9.99
N ASN A 9 -2.90 -5.87 9.10
CA ASN A 9 -2.52 -6.10 7.71
C ASN A 9 -3.56 -5.47 6.80
N VAL A 10 -3.11 -4.57 5.95
CA VAL A 10 -3.94 -3.83 5.00
C VAL A 10 -3.48 -4.20 3.60
N ILE A 11 -4.43 -4.59 2.78
CA ILE A 11 -4.23 -4.89 1.37
C ILE A 11 -5.14 -3.96 0.58
N ILE A 12 -4.56 -3.19 -0.33
CA ILE A 12 -5.30 -2.29 -1.21
C ILE A 12 -4.93 -2.54 -2.67
N GLN A 13 -5.90 -2.31 -3.56
CA GLN A 13 -5.69 -2.38 -5.01
C GLN A 13 -5.35 -1.00 -5.58
N CYS A 14 -5.03 -0.93 -6.88
CA CYS A 14 -4.72 0.33 -7.54
C CYS A 14 -5.90 1.30 -7.54
N GLU A 15 -7.13 0.80 -7.57
CA GLU A 15 -8.35 1.61 -7.51
C GLU A 15 -8.54 2.28 -6.13
N ASP A 16 -7.87 1.74 -5.10
CA ASP A 16 -7.92 2.18 -3.70
C ASP A 16 -6.79 3.17 -3.35
N MET A 17 -6.14 3.77 -4.34
CA MET A 17 -5.00 4.69 -4.14
C MET A 17 -5.29 5.85 -3.19
N MET A 18 -6.55 6.29 -3.09
CA MET A 18 -6.95 7.33 -2.14
C MET A 18 -6.66 6.97 -0.67
N TYR A 19 -6.48 5.68 -0.36
CA TYR A 19 -6.11 5.21 0.97
C TYR A 19 -4.59 5.22 1.21
N LEU A 20 -3.75 5.72 0.30
CA LEU A 20 -2.30 5.81 0.46
C LEU A 20 -1.83 7.10 1.16
N ASP A 21 -2.64 7.68 2.05
CA ASP A 21 -2.25 8.84 2.84
C ASP A 21 -1.57 8.44 4.16
N ALA A 22 -0.24 8.52 4.19
CA ALA A 22 0.55 8.24 5.37
C ALA A 22 0.26 9.16 6.58
N TYR A 23 -0.28 10.36 6.38
CA TYR A 23 -0.68 11.19 7.52
C TYR A 23 -1.97 10.66 8.15
N GLN A 24 -2.98 10.34 7.34
CA GLN A 24 -4.25 9.79 7.83
C GLN A 24 -4.05 8.45 8.53
N TRP A 25 -3.25 7.56 7.95
CA TRP A 25 -2.93 6.28 8.61
C TRP A 25 -2.21 6.48 9.94
N LYS A 26 -1.28 7.43 10.03
CA LYS A 26 -0.62 7.74 11.31
C LYS A 26 -1.65 8.16 12.36
N GLN A 27 -2.56 9.06 12.03
CA GLN A 27 -3.59 9.52 12.97
C GLN A 27 -4.51 8.38 13.41
N LEU A 28 -4.98 7.56 12.45
CA LEU A 28 -5.83 6.41 12.72
C LEU A 28 -5.15 5.40 13.64
N LEU A 29 -3.88 5.08 13.38
CA LEU A 29 -3.11 4.12 14.16
C LEU A 29 -2.82 4.63 15.58
N LEU A 30 -2.49 5.92 15.74
CA LEU A 30 -2.28 6.51 17.05
C LEU A 30 -3.58 6.58 17.87
N HIS A 31 -4.72 6.85 17.22
CA HIS A 31 -6.01 7.00 17.90
C HIS A 31 -6.63 5.66 18.31
N TYR A 32 -6.70 4.71 17.37
CA TYR A 32 -7.43 3.46 17.57
C TYR A 32 -6.55 2.28 18.00
N TYR A 33 -5.26 2.31 17.64
CA TYR A 33 -4.34 1.18 17.84
C TYR A 33 -3.00 1.62 18.46
N PRO A 34 -2.99 2.33 19.60
CA PRO A 34 -1.75 2.84 20.20
C PRO A 34 -0.78 1.71 20.59
N GLN A 35 -1.31 0.50 20.83
CA GLN A 35 -0.55 -0.71 21.19
C GLN A 35 -0.14 -1.56 19.98
N LEU A 36 -0.35 -1.08 18.74
CA LEU A 36 -0.01 -1.85 17.55
C LEU A 36 1.51 -2.06 17.46
N GLU A 37 1.90 -3.33 17.41
CA GLU A 37 3.30 -3.75 17.31
C GLU A 37 3.71 -3.87 15.84
N LYS A 38 2.83 -4.41 15.00
CA LYS A 38 3.11 -4.71 13.59
C LYS A 38 2.05 -4.11 12.67
N PHE A 39 2.51 -3.40 11.65
CA PHE A 39 1.69 -2.92 10.56
C PHE A 39 2.28 -3.39 9.24
N TYR A 40 1.44 -4.04 8.45
CA TYR A 40 1.74 -4.49 7.10
C TYR A 40 0.82 -3.77 6.14
N PHE A 41 1.40 -3.14 5.14
CA PHE A 41 0.66 -2.45 4.11
C PHE A 41 1.10 -2.98 2.74
N THR A 42 0.16 -3.59 2.02
CA THR A 42 0.42 -4.18 0.70
C THR A 42 -0.41 -3.47 -0.35
N TYR A 43 0.28 -2.90 -1.33
CA TYR A 43 -0.31 -2.28 -2.51
C TYR A 43 -0.15 -3.20 -3.71
N TYR A 44 -1.25 -3.46 -4.44
CA TYR A 44 -1.24 -4.21 -5.69
C TYR A 44 -1.42 -3.26 -6.87
N ASP A 45 -0.43 -3.26 -7.75
CA ASP A 45 -0.48 -2.53 -9.00
C ASP A 45 -0.94 -3.43 -10.14
N ARG A 46 -1.88 -2.95 -10.95
CA ARG A 46 -2.28 -3.62 -12.20
C ARG A 46 -1.49 -3.00 -13.34
N ILE A 47 -0.58 -3.78 -13.93
CA ILE A 47 0.15 -3.36 -15.12
C ILE A 47 -0.65 -3.83 -16.33
N ASP A 48 -1.58 -3.00 -16.82
CA ASP A 48 -2.20 -3.26 -18.12
C ASP A 48 -1.20 -2.93 -19.23
N ASN A 49 -0.78 -3.94 -20.01
CA ASN A 49 0.21 -3.82 -21.10
C ASN A 49 -0.16 -2.76 -22.16
N ASN A 50 -1.41 -2.31 -22.22
CA ASN A 50 -1.88 -1.28 -23.15
C ASN A 50 -1.84 0.15 -22.57
N SER A 51 -1.54 0.29 -21.29
CA SER A 51 -1.50 1.58 -20.60
C SER A 51 -0.07 2.11 -20.52
N HIS A 52 0.47 2.50 -21.67
CA HIS A 52 1.53 3.50 -21.67
C HIS A 52 1.00 4.72 -20.88
N GLN A 53 1.63 5.03 -19.75
CA GLN A 53 1.38 6.21 -18.90
C GLN A 53 0.35 6.09 -17.76
N TYR A 54 0.33 5.00 -16.98
CA TYR A 54 -0.02 5.24 -15.58
C TYR A 54 1.16 5.92 -14.88
N GLN A 55 1.05 7.25 -14.86
CA GLN A 55 1.72 8.25 -14.03
C GLN A 55 1.58 7.96 -12.51
N ILE A 56 1.59 6.70 -12.06
CA ILE A 56 1.33 6.29 -10.67
C ILE A 56 2.37 6.87 -9.70
N TYR A 57 3.55 7.22 -10.21
CA TYR A 57 4.61 7.83 -9.44
C TYR A 57 4.53 9.38 -9.36
N SER A 58 3.57 10.03 -10.01
CA SER A 58 3.54 11.51 -10.11
C SER A 58 2.69 12.22 -9.04
N CYS A 59 1.75 11.53 -8.39
CA CYS A 59 0.92 12.14 -7.35
C CYS A 59 1.36 11.68 -5.97
N GLY A 60 2.42 12.31 -5.44
CA GLY A 60 2.56 12.63 -4.02
C GLY A 60 2.10 11.57 -3.01
N LEU A 61 2.43 10.30 -3.23
CA LEU A 61 2.26 9.24 -2.24
C LEU A 61 3.02 9.70 -1.01
N ASN A 62 2.29 10.22 -0.03
CA ASN A 62 2.80 10.79 1.20
C ASN A 62 3.77 9.75 1.77
N PRO A 63 5.08 9.96 1.65
CA PRO A 63 6.00 8.85 1.69
C PRO A 63 5.97 8.34 3.12
N PHE A 64 5.80 7.02 3.27
CA PHE A 64 5.96 6.32 4.55
C PHE A 64 7.43 6.38 5.03
N SER A 65 8.07 7.55 4.91
CA SER A 65 9.45 7.91 5.17
C SER A 65 9.61 8.84 6.38
N THR A 66 8.52 9.28 7.01
CA THR A 66 8.64 10.05 8.26
C THR A 66 9.22 9.17 9.37
N LEU A 67 9.87 9.79 10.36
CA LEU A 67 10.48 9.08 11.51
C LEU A 67 9.51 8.13 12.21
N PHE A 68 8.22 8.47 12.25
CA PHE A 68 7.18 7.62 12.81
C PHE A 68 7.16 6.23 12.16
N TRP A 69 7.22 6.18 10.83
CA TRP A 69 7.17 4.94 10.06
C TRP A 69 8.49 4.16 10.15
N ILE A 70 9.63 4.87 10.05
CA ILE A 70 10.97 4.27 10.09
C ILE A 70 11.25 3.65 11.46
N GLN A 71 11.01 4.38 12.55
CA GLN A 71 11.35 3.92 13.91
C GLN A 71 10.50 2.73 14.36
N ARG A 72 9.24 2.66 13.90
CA ARG A 72 8.36 1.52 14.20
C ARG A 72 8.65 0.26 13.37
N LYS A 73 9.56 0.33 12.39
CA LYS A 73 9.96 -0.79 11.53
C LYS A 73 8.76 -1.48 10.86
N TRP A 74 7.76 -0.70 10.50
CA TRP A 74 6.56 -1.22 9.84
C TRP A 74 6.85 -1.55 8.38
N ILE A 75 6.14 -2.54 7.84
CA ILE A 75 6.51 -3.18 6.57
C ILE A 75 5.54 -2.75 5.47
N PHE A 76 6.10 -2.14 4.43
CA PHE A 76 5.39 -1.67 3.24
C PHE A 76 5.84 -2.52 2.05
N LYS A 77 4.89 -3.12 1.33
CA LYS A 77 5.15 -3.96 0.16
C LYS A 77 4.34 -3.44 -1.02
N ALA A 78 5.01 -3.20 -2.14
CA ALA A 78 4.37 -3.08 -3.44
C ALA A 78 4.46 -4.43 -4.15
N LYS A 79 3.36 -4.85 -4.77
CA LYS A 79 3.29 -6.06 -5.60
C LYS A 79 2.69 -5.68 -6.94
N THR A 80 3.20 -6.29 -7.99
CA THR A 80 2.66 -6.17 -9.34
C THR A 80 1.97 -7.47 -9.69
N GLU A 81 0.72 -7.40 -10.14
CA GLU A 81 0.05 -8.53 -10.78
C GLU A 81 0.15 -8.33 -12.29
N GLY A 82 1.09 -9.04 -12.92
CA GLY A 82 1.18 -9.10 -14.37
C GLY A 82 0.18 -10.11 -14.89
N THR A 83 -0.71 -9.70 -15.80
CA THR A 83 -1.42 -10.65 -16.67
C THR A 83 -0.40 -11.32 -17.59
N SER A 84 -0.39 -12.66 -17.61
CA SER A 84 0.43 -13.48 -18.52
C SER A 84 0.42 -12.93 -19.94
N PRO A 85 1.55 -12.99 -20.68
CA PRO A 85 1.55 -12.61 -22.08
C PRO A 85 0.55 -13.49 -22.84
N VAL A 86 -0.31 -12.83 -23.63
CA VAL A 86 -1.18 -13.49 -24.61
C VAL A 86 -0.27 -14.33 -25.50
N GLU A 87 -0.47 -15.65 -25.51
CA GLU A 87 0.13 -16.52 -26.51
C GLU A 87 -0.37 -16.04 -27.89
N GLU A 88 0.53 -15.38 -28.61
CA GLU A 88 0.41 -15.08 -30.03
C GLU A 88 0.39 -16.43 -30.77
N ASN A 89 -0.81 -16.99 -30.94
CA ASN A 89 -1.02 -18.05 -31.91
C ASN A 89 -1.17 -17.39 -33.28
N ASP A 90 -0.03 -17.11 -33.91
CA ASP A 90 0.01 -16.84 -35.35
C ASP A 90 -0.27 -18.13 -36.10
N GLN A 91 -1.35 -18.09 -36.88
CA GLN A 91 -1.86 -19.14 -37.76
C GLN A 91 -1.38 -18.91 -39.19
#